data_AF-A0A7I7XBA8-F1
#
_entry.id   AF-A0A7I7XBA8-F1
#
_cell.length_a   1.000
_cell.length_b   1.000
_cell.length_c   1.000
_cell.angle_alpha   90.00
_cell.angle_beta   90.00
_cell.angle_gamma   90.00
#
_symmetry.space_group_name_H-M   'P 1'
#
loop_
_entity.id
_entity.type
_entity.pdbx_description
1 polymer ?
#
loop_
_entity_poly.entity_id
_entity_poly.type
_entity_poly.pdbx_seq_one_letter_code
_entity_poly.pdbx_strand_id
1 'polypeptide(L)'
;MRLVKLLRDPVTIALVAGGLVVFGILAMNWPVQLGDYDRWGFRIGCGTGFASSYDQATLADQQPPTPPQPQGGYADRCESAVVWRRTWASTVIVLGGGALVLLLGRDRRPVEADRIVDE
;
A
#
# COMPACT_ATOMS: atom_id res chain seq x y z
N MET A 1 21.65 6.77 -21.89
CA MET A 1 22.78 7.06 -20.97
C MET A 1 22.42 7.81 -19.68
N ARG A 2 21.35 8.62 -19.60
CA ARG A 2 20.98 9.34 -18.37
C ARG A 2 20.34 8.47 -17.28
N LEU A 3 19.55 7.46 -17.66
CA LEU A 3 18.86 6.55 -16.73
C LEU A 3 19.85 5.75 -15.85
N VAL A 4 20.95 5.28 -16.45
CA VAL A 4 21.98 4.48 -15.75
C VAL A 4 22.80 5.32 -14.78
N LYS A 5 23.00 6.63 -15.06
CA LYS A 5 23.62 7.55 -14.10
C LYS A 5 22.68 7.86 -12.94
N LEU A 6 21.38 7.98 -13.19
CA LEU A 6 20.35 8.20 -12.16
C LEU A 6 20.24 7.00 -11.20
N LEU A 7 20.37 5.77 -11.72
CA LEU A 7 20.44 4.54 -10.92
C LEU A 7 21.78 4.32 -10.19
N ARG A 8 22.77 5.21 -10.34
CA ARG A 8 24.09 5.07 -9.73
C ARG A 8 24.32 6.02 -8.55
N ASP A 9 23.50 7.04 -8.41
CA ASP A 9 23.57 7.99 -7.31
C ASP A 9 22.78 7.45 -6.09
N PRO A 10 23.45 7.13 -4.98
CA PRO A 10 22.78 6.61 -3.79
C PRO A 10 21.75 7.59 -3.20
N VAL A 11 21.94 8.91 -3.37
CA VAL A 11 21.01 9.92 -2.89
C VAL A 11 19.70 9.85 -3.67
N THR A 12 19.80 9.75 -4.99
CA THR A 12 18.61 9.62 -5.86
C THR A 12 17.84 8.34 -5.54
N ILE A 13 18.53 7.21 -5.34
CA ILE A 13 17.90 5.95 -4.93
C ILE A 13 17.17 6.11 -3.59
N ALA A 14 17.82 6.74 -2.60
CA ALA A 14 17.21 6.96 -1.28
C ALA A 14 15.94 7.82 -1.36
N LEU A 15 15.95 8.88 -2.15
CA LEU A 15 14.78 9.75 -2.34
C LEU A 15 13.61 9.01 -3.00
N VAL A 16 13.88 8.25 -4.08
CA VAL A 16 12.84 7.47 -4.77
C VAL A 16 12.30 6.38 -3.87
N ALA A 17 13.18 5.61 -3.22
CA ALA A 17 12.79 4.50 -2.35
C ALA A 17 12.01 4.99 -1.11
N GLY A 18 12.47 6.08 -0.48
CA GLY A 18 11.74 6.75 0.60
C GLY A 18 10.38 7.27 0.13
N GLY A 19 10.32 7.89 -1.04
CA GLY A 19 9.09 8.34 -1.67
C GLY A 19 8.08 7.20 -1.89
N LEU A 20 8.53 6.03 -2.34
CA LEU A 20 7.69 4.84 -2.50
C LEU A 20 7.11 4.37 -1.17
N VAL A 21 7.92 4.34 -0.10
CA VAL A 21 7.44 3.95 1.24
C VAL A 21 6.37 4.91 1.73
N VAL A 22 6.64 6.23 1.65
CA VAL A 22 5.66 7.26 2.05
C VAL A 22 4.38 7.15 1.23
N PHE A 23 4.50 6.97 -0.09
CA PHE A 23 3.37 6.79 -0.99
C PHE A 23 2.53 5.57 -0.62
N GLY A 24 3.16 4.43 -0.33
CA GLY A 24 2.45 3.22 0.07
C GLY A 24 1.72 3.37 1.42
N ILE A 25 2.32 4.09 2.38
CA ILE A 25 1.66 4.40 3.67
C ILE A 25 0.45 5.32 3.45
N LEU A 26 0.60 6.38 2.66
CA LEU A 26 -0.50 7.28 2.31
C LEU A 26 -1.63 6.53 1.59
N ALA A 27 -1.29 5.61 0.70
CA ALA A 27 -2.25 4.76 0.02
C ALA A 27 -3.01 3.83 0.98
N MET A 28 -2.36 3.29 2.00
CA MET A 28 -3.00 2.49 3.05
C MET A 28 -3.92 3.34 3.95
N ASN A 29 -3.59 4.61 4.17
CA ASN A 29 -4.42 5.54 4.95
C ASN A 29 -5.64 6.07 4.15
N TRP A 30 -5.59 6.00 2.82
CA TRP A 30 -6.67 6.51 1.99
C TRP A 30 -7.94 5.64 2.13
N PRO A 31 -9.13 6.25 2.32
CA PRO A 31 -10.36 5.50 2.50
C PRO A 31 -10.70 4.65 1.27
N VAL A 32 -10.99 3.38 1.51
CA VAL A 32 -11.50 2.43 0.52
C VAL A 32 -13.01 2.53 0.51
N GLN A 33 -13.57 2.90 -0.64
CA GLN A 33 -15.01 3.05 -0.85
C GLN A 33 -15.40 2.25 -2.08
N LEU A 34 -16.60 1.67 -2.05
CA LEU A 34 -17.20 1.07 -3.23
C LEU A 34 -17.71 2.15 -4.20
N GLY A 35 -17.90 1.78 -5.47
CA GLY A 35 -18.57 2.62 -6.46
C GLY A 35 -20.08 2.73 -6.25
N ASP A 36 -20.60 2.01 -5.27
CA ASP A 36 -22.01 1.86 -4.95
C ASP A 36 -22.42 2.73 -3.76
N TYR A 37 -23.72 2.97 -3.69
CA TYR A 37 -24.33 3.82 -2.68
C TYR A 37 -25.29 3.03 -1.81
N ASP A 38 -25.36 3.40 -0.54
CA ASP A 38 -26.38 2.92 0.38
C ASP A 38 -27.75 3.55 0.08
N ARG A 39 -28.76 3.14 0.84
CA ARG A 39 -30.14 3.63 0.70
C ARG A 39 -30.34 5.11 1.03
N TRP A 40 -29.38 5.73 1.70
CA TRP A 40 -29.39 7.15 2.05
C TRP A 40 -28.59 8.00 1.05
N GLY A 41 -28.02 7.37 0.02
CA GLY A 41 -27.23 8.03 -1.02
C GLY A 41 -25.77 8.29 -0.61
N PHE A 42 -25.30 7.69 0.50
CA PHE A 42 -23.89 7.74 0.87
C PHE A 42 -23.12 6.60 0.21
N ARG A 43 -21.86 6.85 -0.14
CA ARG A 43 -20.98 5.80 -0.67
C ARG A 43 -20.70 4.76 0.40
N ILE A 44 -20.77 3.47 0.04
CA ILE A 44 -20.48 2.38 0.98
C ILE A 44 -18.98 2.40 1.31
N GLY A 45 -18.66 2.74 2.56
CA GLY A 45 -17.28 2.80 3.06
C GLY A 45 -16.82 1.46 3.61
N CYS A 46 -15.59 1.07 3.25
CA CYS A 46 -14.95 -0.17 3.71
C CYS A 46 -13.82 0.08 4.73
N GLY A 47 -13.65 1.32 5.18
CA GLY A 47 -12.55 1.76 6.06
C GLY A 47 -11.29 2.14 5.28
N THR A 48 -10.12 1.76 5.79
CA THR A 48 -8.80 2.01 5.19
C THR A 48 -8.03 0.70 4.97
N GLY A 49 -6.88 0.77 4.30
CA GLY A 49 -5.99 -0.38 4.17
C GLY A 49 -5.46 -0.87 5.53
N PHE A 50 -5.32 0.01 6.52
CA PHE A 50 -4.90 -0.36 7.88
C PHE A 50 -6.05 -0.90 8.73
N ALA A 51 -7.17 -0.18 8.76
CA ALA A 51 -8.33 -0.50 9.58
C ALA A 51 -9.56 -0.64 8.68
N SER A 52 -9.93 -1.88 8.39
CA SER A 52 -11.12 -2.21 7.60
C SER A 52 -12.35 -2.28 8.49
N SER A 53 -13.45 -1.70 8.04
CA SER A 53 -14.76 -1.79 8.69
C SER A 53 -15.82 -2.12 7.64
N TYR A 54 -16.56 -3.19 7.82
CA TYR A 54 -17.57 -3.66 6.86
C TYR A 54 -19.01 -3.48 7.34
N ASP A 55 -19.21 -2.82 8.49
CA ASP A 55 -20.53 -2.71 9.14
C ASP A 55 -21.58 -2.08 8.21
N GLN A 56 -21.24 -1.00 7.50
CA GLN A 56 -22.14 -0.40 6.52
C GLN A 56 -22.49 -1.34 5.35
N ALA A 57 -21.52 -2.12 4.87
CA ALA A 57 -21.71 -3.06 3.77
C ALA A 57 -22.63 -4.22 4.20
N THR A 58 -22.40 -4.77 5.40
CA THR A 58 -23.24 -5.82 6.00
C THR A 58 -24.68 -5.34 6.23
N LEU A 59 -24.86 -4.10 6.68
CA LEU A 59 -26.20 -3.50 6.83
C LEU A 59 -26.90 -3.31 5.47
N ALA A 60 -26.15 -2.96 4.42
CA ALA A 60 -26.68 -2.89 3.06
C ALA A 60 -27.03 -4.27 2.48
N ASP A 61 -26.33 -5.32 2.90
CA ASP A 61 -26.59 -6.70 2.47
C ASP A 61 -27.85 -7.32 3.09
N GLN A 62 -28.20 -6.93 4.32
CA GLN A 62 -29.37 -7.44 5.04
C GLN A 62 -30.71 -6.86 4.56
N GLN A 63 -30.68 -5.85 3.70
CA GLN A 63 -31.88 -5.15 3.27
C GLN A 63 -32.64 -5.96 2.19
N PRO A 64 -33.99 -6.05 2.25
CA PRO A 64 -34.77 -6.73 1.22
C PRO A 64 -34.48 -6.18 -0.18
N PRO A 65 -34.34 -7.05 -1.19
CA PRO A 65 -33.70 -6.71 -2.45
C PRO A 65 -34.53 -5.70 -3.25
N THR A 66 -33.97 -4.51 -3.43
CA THR A 66 -34.32 -3.54 -4.48
C THR A 66 -33.04 -2.74 -4.77
N PRO A 67 -32.65 -2.38 -6.01
CA PRO A 67 -32.40 -3.13 -7.27
C PRO A 67 -31.38 -4.30 -7.12
N PRO A 68 -30.75 -4.90 -8.18
CA PRO A 68 -30.01 -6.14 -8.01
C PRO A 68 -28.82 -5.98 -7.09
N GLN A 69 -28.77 -6.82 -6.05
CA GLN A 69 -27.58 -6.96 -5.24
C GLN A 69 -26.42 -7.44 -6.14
N PRO A 70 -25.21 -6.93 -5.91
CA PRO A 70 -24.01 -7.44 -6.56
C PRO A 70 -23.86 -8.92 -6.23
N GLN A 71 -23.36 -9.70 -7.19
CA GLN A 71 -23.02 -11.10 -6.95
C GLN A 71 -21.96 -11.16 -5.83
N GLY A 72 -22.29 -11.81 -4.71
CA GLY A 72 -21.46 -11.84 -3.49
C GLY A 72 -21.76 -10.77 -2.43
N GLY A 73 -22.72 -9.87 -2.65
CA GLY A 73 -23.03 -8.81 -1.69
C GLY A 73 -22.01 -7.67 -1.63
N TYR A 74 -22.26 -6.69 -0.78
CA TYR A 74 -21.41 -5.52 -0.58
C TYR A 74 -20.23 -5.83 0.34
N ALA A 75 -20.40 -6.72 1.33
CA ALA A 75 -19.34 -7.10 2.27
C ALA A 75 -18.16 -7.78 1.55
N ASP A 76 -18.41 -8.77 0.69
CA ASP A 76 -17.36 -9.47 -0.07
C ASP A 76 -16.63 -8.53 -1.05
N ARG A 77 -17.35 -7.57 -1.63
CA ARG A 77 -16.75 -6.55 -2.48
C ARG A 77 -15.89 -5.57 -1.69
N CYS A 78 -16.30 -5.22 -0.48
CA CYS A 78 -15.46 -4.42 0.42
C CYS A 78 -14.18 -5.18 0.81
N GLU A 79 -14.29 -6.47 1.14
CA GLU A 79 -13.13 -7.29 1.47
C GLU A 79 -12.15 -7.35 0.29
N SER A 80 -12.62 -7.72 -0.90
CA SER A 80 -11.77 -7.77 -2.09
C SER A 80 -11.13 -6.42 -2.44
N ALA A 81 -11.85 -5.30 -2.25
CA ALA A 81 -11.29 -3.96 -2.46
C ALA A 81 -10.18 -3.61 -1.45
N VAL A 82 -10.37 -3.96 -0.17
CA VAL A 82 -9.36 -3.77 0.87
C VAL A 82 -8.14 -4.66 0.62
N VAL A 83 -8.35 -5.93 0.27
CA VAL A 83 -7.29 -6.87 -0.09
C VAL A 83 -6.49 -6.33 -1.27
N TRP A 84 -7.16 -5.86 -2.33
CA TRP A 84 -6.48 -5.26 -3.47
C TRP A 84 -5.61 -4.07 -3.05
N ARG A 85 -6.15 -3.15 -2.23
CA ARG A 85 -5.39 -2.00 -1.69
C ARG A 85 -4.16 -2.47 -0.91
N ARG A 86 -4.32 -3.45 -0.04
CA ARG A 86 -3.24 -4.01 0.77
C ARG A 86 -2.16 -4.64 -0.11
N THR A 87 -2.55 -5.42 -1.11
CA THR A 87 -1.61 -6.13 -1.99
C THR A 87 -0.69 -5.18 -2.73
N TRP A 88 -1.24 -4.19 -3.45
CA TRP A 88 -0.39 -3.30 -4.23
C TRP A 88 0.39 -2.31 -3.32
N ALA A 89 -0.23 -1.77 -2.26
CA ALA A 89 0.43 -0.81 -1.38
C ALA A 89 1.55 -1.47 -0.56
N SER A 90 1.32 -2.68 -0.02
CA SER A 90 2.37 -3.44 0.68
C SER A 90 3.53 -3.78 -0.25
N THR A 91 3.26 -4.16 -1.50
CA THR A 91 4.31 -4.43 -2.50
C THR A 91 5.18 -3.19 -2.72
N VAL A 92 4.57 -2.01 -2.87
CA VAL A 92 5.31 -0.74 -3.02
C VAL A 92 6.16 -0.42 -1.78
N ILE A 93 5.60 -0.61 -0.57
CA ILE A 93 6.32 -0.39 0.69
C ILE A 93 7.51 -1.35 0.80
N VAL A 94 7.31 -2.64 0.52
CA VAL A 94 8.36 -3.68 0.61
C VAL A 94 9.48 -3.39 -0.38
N LEU A 95 9.17 -2.99 -1.62
CA LEU A 95 10.19 -2.64 -2.61
C LEU A 95 10.98 -1.39 -2.20
N GLY A 96 10.31 -0.33 -1.76
CA GLY A 96 10.96 0.89 -1.29
C GLY A 96 11.81 0.66 -0.03
N GLY A 97 11.24 0.00 0.98
CA GLY A 97 11.92 -0.32 2.23
C GLY A 97 13.11 -1.27 2.02
N GLY A 98 12.94 -2.29 1.19
CA GLY A 98 14.01 -3.21 0.81
C GLY A 98 15.17 -2.49 0.12
N ALA A 99 14.88 -1.57 -0.80
CA ALA A 99 15.91 -0.76 -1.45
C ALA A 99 16.68 0.12 -0.45
N LEU A 100 16.00 0.73 0.52
CA LEU A 100 16.66 1.51 1.59
C LEU A 100 17.55 0.64 2.48
N VAL A 101 17.06 -0.54 2.90
CA VAL A 101 17.84 -1.48 3.70
C VAL A 101 19.10 -1.94 2.96
N LEU A 102 18.98 -2.26 1.68
CA LEU A 102 20.13 -2.64 0.84
C LEU A 102 21.13 -1.50 0.68
N LEU A 103 20.66 -0.27 0.50
CA LEU A 103 21.51 0.91 0.38
C LEU A 103 22.31 1.15 1.68
N LEU A 104 21.63 1.14 2.82
CA LEU A 104 22.23 1.31 4.14
C LEU A 104 23.20 0.16 4.48
N GLY A 105 22.90 -1.07 4.08
CA GLY A 105 23.81 -2.21 4.25
C GLY A 105 25.05 -2.12 3.35
N ARG A 106 24.95 -1.49 2.18
CA ARG A 106 26.08 -1.30 1.26
C ARG A 106 27.08 -0.27 1.78
N ASP A 107 26.59 0.81 2.39
CA ASP A 107 27.41 1.90 2.94
C ASP A 107 28.21 1.49 4.20
N ARG A 108 27.76 0.44 4.91
CA ARG A 108 28.49 -0.12 6.06
C ARG A 108 29.63 -1.09 5.69
N ARG A 109 29.66 -1.62 4.46
CA ARG A 109 30.69 -2.57 4.03
C ARG A 109 32.12 -2.01 3.87
N PRO A 110 32.38 -0.75 3.46
CA PRO A 110 33.76 -0.26 3.30
C PRO A 110 34.50 -0.11 4.64
N VAL A 111 33.80 0.23 5.73
CA VAL A 111 34.42 0.47 7.05
C VAL A 111 34.92 -0.81 7.73
N GLU A 112 34.27 -1.95 7.48
CA GLU A 112 34.69 -3.24 8.06
C GLU A 112 35.91 -3.82 7.35
N ALA A 113 36.07 -3.55 6.05
CA ALA A 113 37.19 -4.07 5.26
C ALA A 113 38.53 -3.41 5.62
N ASP A 114 38.54 -2.11 5.95
CA ASP A 114 39.76 -1.42 6.38
C ASP A 114 40.21 -1.90 7.78
N ARG A 115 39.28 -2.21 8.70
CA ARG A 115 39.64 -2.67 10.05
C ARG A 115 40.40 -4.01 10.06
N ILE A 116 40.13 -4.90 9.10
CA ILE A 116 40.78 -6.22 9.01
C ILE A 116 42.20 -6.12 8.42
N VAL A 117 42.53 -5.04 7.71
CA VAL A 117 43.85 -4.85 7.10
C VAL A 117 44.86 -4.25 8.09
N ASP A 118 44.38 -3.63 9.17
CA ASP A 118 45.21 -3.00 10.21
C ASP A 118 45.57 -3.93 11.40
N GLU A 119 45.10 -5.19 11.42
CA GLU A 119 45.54 -6.24 12.36
C GLU A 119 46.56 -7.21 11.73
#